data_AF-A0A259PHC5-F1
#
_entry.id   AF-A0A259PHC5-F1
#
_cell.length_a   1.000
_cell.length_b   1.000
_cell.length_c   1.000
_cell.angle_alpha   90.00
_cell.angle_beta   90.00
_cell.angle_gamma   90.00
#
_symmetry.space_group_name_H-M   'P 1'
#
loop_
_entity.id
_entity.type
_entity.pdbx_description
1 polymer ?
#
loop_
_entity_poly.entity_id
_entity_poly.type
_entity_poly.pdbx_seq_one_letter_code
_entity_poly.pdbx_strand_id
1 'polypeptide(L)'
;AGRPIWGITHRNPQLDKMLLDRSTYLSPQSDIEAVELALEKIWLDWKNKQLLEPKWFPVGVNQAVQKILEKVDEKFSIGTKKKD
;
A
#
# COMPACT_ATOMS: atom_id res chain seq x y z
N ALA A 1 2.34 10.80 12.65
CA ALA A 1 0.98 10.89 12.08
C ALA A 1 0.83 12.25 11.40
N GLY A 2 -0.02 12.37 10.36
CA GLY A 2 -0.28 13.66 9.73
C GLY A 2 0.27 13.86 8.32
N ARG A 3 0.72 12.80 7.63
CA ARG A 3 1.07 12.86 6.21
C ARG A 3 0.06 12.01 5.43
N PRO A 4 -0.69 12.58 4.48
CA PRO A 4 -1.61 11.81 3.65
C PRO A 4 -0.84 10.84 2.77
N ILE A 5 -1.43 9.68 2.50
CA ILE A 5 -0.95 8.77 1.45
C ILE A 5 -1.88 8.92 0.26
N TRP A 6 -1.33 9.41 -0.84
CA TRP A 6 -2.06 9.63 -2.09
C TRP A 6 -1.36 8.87 -3.22
N GLY A 7 -2.07 7.96 -3.85
CA GLY A 7 -1.65 7.31 -5.08
C GLY A 7 -2.21 8.03 -6.30
N ILE A 8 -1.31 8.51 -7.16
CA ILE A 8 -1.66 8.94 -8.51
C ILE A 8 -1.25 7.80 -9.44
N THR A 9 -2.21 7.13 -10.05
CA THR A 9 -1.96 5.86 -10.76
C THR A 9 -2.26 5.95 -12.25
N HIS A 10 -1.57 5.15 -13.06
CA HIS A 10 -1.77 5.09 -14.50
C HIS A 10 -1.98 3.65 -14.94
N ARG A 11 -3.20 3.32 -15.37
CA ARG A 11 -3.58 2.02 -15.97
C ARG A 11 -3.06 0.81 -15.18
N ASN A 12 -3.16 0.85 -13.85
CA ASN A 12 -2.68 -0.23 -12.98
C ASN A 12 -3.76 -0.61 -11.95
N PRO A 13 -4.77 -1.40 -12.34
CA PRO A 13 -5.88 -1.76 -11.46
C PRO A 13 -5.44 -2.60 -10.25
N GLN A 14 -4.30 -3.31 -10.34
CA GLN A 14 -3.76 -4.07 -9.23
C GLN A 14 -3.18 -3.14 -8.14
N LEU A 15 -2.47 -2.10 -8.56
CA LEU A 15 -1.98 -1.06 -7.66
C LEU A 15 -3.14 -0.26 -7.04
N ASP A 16 -4.14 0.10 -7.84
CA ASP A 16 -5.36 0.78 -7.38
C ASP A 16 -6.03 0.00 -6.26
N LYS A 17 -6.24 -1.31 -6.48
CA LYS A 17 -6.83 -2.20 -5.48
C LYS A 17 -5.99 -2.26 -4.20
N MET A 18 -4.67 -2.43 -4.32
CA MET A 18 -3.77 -2.48 -3.17
C MET A 18 -3.81 -1.18 -2.34
N LEU A 19 -3.90 -0.03 -2.99
CA LEU A 19 -3.97 1.29 -2.35
C LEU A 19 -5.32 1.48 -1.62
N LEU A 20 -6.43 1.15 -2.28
CA LEU A 20 -7.76 1.18 -1.66
C LEU A 20 -7.85 0.26 -0.43
N ASP A 21 -7.30 -0.95 -0.52
CA ASP A 21 -7.29 -1.91 0.58
C ASP A 21 -6.55 -1.36 1.82
N ARG A 22 -5.58 -0.45 1.61
CA ARG A 22 -4.76 0.20 2.65
C ARG A 22 -5.30 1.53 3.17
N SER A 23 -6.49 1.96 2.73
CA SER A 23 -7.11 3.24 3.11
C SER A 23 -6.30 4.46 2.68
N THR A 24 -6.05 4.61 1.37
CA THR A 24 -5.36 5.78 0.81
C THR A 24 -6.28 6.61 -0.08
N TYR A 25 -5.87 7.84 -0.36
CA TYR A 25 -6.46 8.62 -1.45
C TYR A 25 -5.95 8.05 -2.78
N LEU A 26 -6.81 8.04 -3.81
CA LEU A 26 -6.49 7.49 -5.12
C LEU A 26 -7.09 8.39 -6.21
N SER A 27 -6.29 8.71 -7.22
CA SER A 27 -6.75 9.43 -8.41
C SER A 27 -6.05 8.89 -9.66
N PRO A 28 -6.77 8.64 -10.77
CA PRO A 28 -6.14 8.30 -12.04
C PRO A 28 -5.36 9.50 -12.59
N GLN A 29 -4.10 9.28 -12.99
CA GLN A 29 -3.25 10.31 -13.57
C GLN A 29 -3.83 10.94 -14.84
N SER A 30 -4.61 10.16 -15.61
CA SER A 30 -5.24 10.62 -16.85
C SER A 30 -6.50 11.46 -16.62
N ASP A 31 -6.96 11.59 -15.39
CA ASP A 31 -8.17 12.32 -15.01
C ASP A 31 -7.78 13.50 -14.10
N ILE A 32 -7.61 14.66 -14.73
CA ILE A 32 -7.13 15.88 -14.04
C ILE A 32 -8.16 16.35 -13.01
N GLU A 33 -9.46 16.30 -13.33
CA GLU A 33 -10.52 16.67 -12.40
C GLU A 33 -10.49 15.78 -11.15
N ALA A 34 -10.31 14.46 -11.32
CA ALA A 34 -10.16 13.55 -10.18
C ALA A 34 -8.91 13.83 -9.34
N VAL A 35 -7.80 14.25 -9.96
CA VAL A 35 -6.57 14.65 -9.25
C VAL A 35 -6.81 15.92 -8.43
N GLU A 36 -7.49 16.93 -8.99
CA GLU A 36 -7.81 18.18 -8.31
C GLU A 36 -8.76 17.94 -7.11
N LEU A 37 -9.82 17.16 -7.32
CA LEU A 37 -10.76 16.78 -6.26
C LEU A 37 -10.08 16.00 -5.13
N ALA A 38 -9.16 15.10 -5.47
CA ALA A 38 -8.38 14.36 -4.47
C ALA A 38 -7.49 15.29 -3.65
N LEU A 39 -6.82 16.26 -4.30
CA LEU A 39 -5.97 17.23 -3.60
C LEU A 39 -6.77 18.11 -2.64
N GLU A 40 -7.93 18.63 -3.08
CA GLU A 40 -8.82 19.44 -2.23
C GLU A 40 -9.29 18.63 -1.02
N LYS A 41 -9.73 17.39 -1.24
CA LYS A 41 -10.15 16.49 -0.17
C LYS A 41 -9.03 16.22 0.84
N ILE A 42 -7.82 15.93 0.36
CA ILE A 42 -6.65 15.73 1.22
C ILE A 42 -6.39 16.96 2.08
N TRP A 43 -6.47 18.15 1.50
CA TRP A 43 -6.25 19.40 2.22
C TRP A 43 -7.32 19.64 3.30
N LEU A 44 -8.60 19.40 2.98
CA LEU A 44 -9.71 19.50 3.94
C LEU A 44 -9.54 18.51 5.09
N ASP A 45 -9.26 17.25 4.78
CA ASP A 45 -9.06 16.21 5.78
C ASP A 45 -7.83 16.52 6.67
N TRP A 46 -6.75 17.03 6.10
CA TRP A 46 -5.58 17.47 6.85
C TRP A 46 -5.91 18.63 7.80
N LYS A 47 -6.58 19.67 7.28
CA LYS A 47 -6.99 20.85 8.05
C LYS A 47 -7.90 20.47 9.22
N ASN A 48 -8.81 19.52 8.99
CA ASN A 48 -9.75 19.03 10.00
C ASN A 48 -9.18 17.94 10.92
N LYS A 49 -7.91 17.55 10.75
CA LYS A 49 -7.25 16.46 11.49
C LYS A 49 -7.98 15.11 11.34
N GLN A 50 -8.50 14.85 10.15
CA GLN A 50 -9.28 13.68 9.77
C GLN A 50 -8.64 12.93 8.59
N LEU A 51 -7.31 13.00 8.44
CA LEU A 51 -6.61 12.21 7.43
C LEU A 51 -6.93 10.72 7.57
N LEU A 52 -7.01 10.03 6.43
CA LEU A 52 -7.14 8.57 6.41
C LEU A 52 -5.98 7.92 7.18
N GLU A 53 -6.32 7.15 8.22
CA GLU A 53 -5.35 6.38 8.97
C GLU A 53 -4.98 5.10 8.21
N PRO A 54 -3.68 4.85 7.96
CA PRO A 54 -3.25 3.62 7.31
C PRO A 54 -3.69 2.41 8.12
N LYS A 55 -4.34 1.44 7.47
CA LYS A 55 -4.79 0.22 8.16
C LYS A 55 -3.64 -0.58 8.73
N TRP A 56 -2.49 -0.59 8.06
CA TRP A 56 -1.37 -1.47 8.37
C TRP A 56 -0.11 -0.65 8.68
N PHE A 57 0.68 -1.15 9.61
CA PHE A 57 1.98 -0.56 9.92
C PHE A 57 3.00 -0.89 8.82
N PRO A 58 3.94 0.03 8.53
CA PRO A 58 5.04 -0.26 7.63
C PRO A 58 5.87 -1.43 8.17
N VAL A 59 6.25 -2.34 7.27
CA VAL A 59 7.15 -3.45 7.62
C VAL A 59 8.56 -2.89 7.74
N GLY A 60 9.21 -3.12 8.88
CA GLY A 60 10.60 -2.73 9.08
C GLY A 60 11.55 -3.58 8.23
N VAL A 61 12.72 -3.04 7.89
CA VAL A 61 13.71 -3.75 7.05
C VAL A 61 14.05 -5.13 7.63
N ASN A 62 14.35 -5.20 8.93
CA ASN A 62 14.68 -6.47 9.59
C ASN A 62 13.52 -7.48 9.55
N GLN A 63 12.28 -7.01 9.71
CA GLN A 63 11.09 -7.86 9.62
C GLN A 63 10.90 -8.39 8.19
N ALA A 64 11.14 -7.55 7.18
CA ALA A 64 11.08 -7.96 5.78
C ALA A 64 12.13 -9.03 5.46
N VAL A 65 13.39 -8.80 5.87
CA VAL A 65 14.49 -9.76 5.66
C VAL A 65 14.19 -11.09 6.35
N GLN A 66 13.77 -11.04 7.62
CA GLN A 66 13.40 -12.24 8.37
C GLN A 66 12.27 -13.02 7.65
N LYS A 67 11.23 -12.33 7.20
CA LYS A 67 10.10 -12.96 6.49
C LYS A 67 10.53 -13.63 5.18
N ILE A 68 11.46 -13.01 4.45
CA ILE A 68 12.04 -13.60 3.24
C ILE A 68 12.78 -14.89 3.58
N LEU A 69 13.67 -14.86 4.58
CA LEU A 69 14.44 -16.04 5.01
C LEU A 69 13.51 -17.18 5.44
N GLU A 70 12.51 -16.90 6.29
CA GLU A 70 11.50 -17.88 6.70
C GLU A 70 10.82 -18.56 5.51
N LYS A 71 10.39 -17.78 4.51
CA LYS A 71 9.69 -18.32 3.32
C LYS A 71 10.61 -19.09 2.39
N VAL A 72 11.88 -18.73 2.33
CA VAL A 72 12.89 -19.43 1.54
C VAL A 72 13.23 -20.77 2.20
N ASP A 73 13.46 -20.79 3.51
CA ASP A 73 13.76 -22.00 4.27
C ASP A 73 12.59 -23.00 4.29
N GLU A 74 11.35 -22.50 4.41
CA GLU A 74 10.13 -23.32 4.25
C GLU A 74 10.11 -24.01 2.87
N LYS A 75 10.41 -23.28 1.79
CA LYS A 75 10.44 -23.84 0.42
C LYS A 75 11.52 -24.90 0.27
N PHE A 76 12.72 -24.68 0.83
CA PHE A 76 13.79 -25.67 0.79
C PHE A 76 13.47 -26.93 1.61
N SER A 77 12.77 -26.78 2.74
CA SER A 77 12.34 -27.89 3.59
C SER A 77 11.18 -28.72 3.00
N ILE A 78 10.36 -28.13 2.12
CA ILE A 78 9.26 -28.83 1.42
C ILE A 78 9.77 -29.56 0.17
N GLY A 79 10.80 -29.02 -0.51
CA GLY A 79 11.41 -29.66 -1.68
C GLY A 79 12.15 -30.96 -1.36
N THR A 80 12.65 -31.12 -0.12
CA THR A 80 13.33 -32.35 0.34
C THR A 80 12.37 -33.45 0.79
N LYS A 81 11.13 -33.12 1.17
CA LYS A 81 10.11 -34.10 1.61
C LYS A 81 9.23 -34.68 0.49
N LYS A 82 9.41 -34.25 -0.77
CA LYS A 82 8.62 -34.70 -1.94
C LYS A 82 9.30 -35.78 -2.79
N LYS A 83 10.40 -36.36 -2.31
CA LYS A 83 11.09 -37.49 -2.94
C LYS A 83 11.02 -38.69 -1.98
N ASP A 84 9.85 -39.28 -1.83
CA ASP A 84 9.62 -40.65 -1.36
C ASP A 84 8.28 -41.14 -1.91
#